data_AF-A0A958R7E8-F1
#
_entry.id   AF-A0A958R7E8-F1
#
_cell.length_a   1.000
_cell.length_b   1.000
_cell.length_c   1.000
_cell.angle_alpha   90.00
_cell.angle_beta   90.00
_cell.angle_gamma   90.00
#
_symmetry.space_group_name_H-M   'P 1'
#
loop_
_entity.id
_entity.type
_entity.pdbx_description
1 polymer ?
#
loop_
_entity_poly.entity_id
_entity_poly.type
_entity_poly.pdbx_seq_one_letter_code
_entity_poly.pdbx_strand_id
1 'polypeptide(L)'
;MHTVKGKSKRVSTKFKNLFKKVTISLVGRFKKKSEHRPLEDLIDPVPIDIIEENLKKMTLIYSTQSGKTPIGVYMAQGFQIPDLMLEIGRLREKVFRTVNEGTGKSCDIDEFDPFYHHIIAIEEDTKRILGAYRLGMVDKILKTMGTDGLYTYTLFKYDEILNSHFADAIELGRSFVDGEAGRSALRALDSIWKGIGAYVAQNPHYRYLIGPVSISNSYSTNSKLLMLYYLTKNFKSELSPFVKSRKPVKLKSPFSMELKSIAENLNSFSELDEWVKKYDNMVIP
;
A
#
# COMPACT_ATOMS: atom_id res chain seq x y z
N MET A 1 -9.57 -38.07 28.01
CA MET A 1 -10.67 -37.25 27.46
C MET A 1 -11.16 -36.30 28.54
N HIS A 2 -10.74 -35.03 28.52
CA HIS A 2 -11.43 -33.97 29.25
C HIS A 2 -11.49 -32.72 28.37
N THR A 3 -12.71 -32.43 27.92
CA THR A 3 -13.09 -31.34 27.04
C THR A 3 -13.15 -30.04 27.83
N VAL A 4 -12.26 -29.09 27.53
CA VAL A 4 -12.36 -27.72 28.03
C VAL A 4 -13.35 -26.95 27.15
N LYS A 5 -14.57 -26.73 27.66
CA LYS A 5 -15.56 -25.84 27.04
C LYS A 5 -15.08 -24.39 27.15
N GLY A 6 -14.86 -23.76 25.99
CA GLY A 6 -14.54 -22.34 25.86
C GLY A 6 -15.67 -21.45 26.38
N LYS A 7 -15.31 -20.48 27.23
CA LYS A 7 -16.20 -19.40 27.65
C LYS A 7 -16.26 -18.34 26.54
N SER A 8 -17.41 -18.28 25.86
CA SER A 8 -17.81 -17.14 25.03
C SER A 8 -17.82 -15.86 25.88
N LYS A 9 -16.98 -14.87 25.54
CA LYS A 9 -17.01 -13.54 26.15
C LYS A 9 -18.29 -12.81 25.70
N ARG A 10 -19.27 -12.73 26.58
CA ARG A 10 -20.47 -11.89 26.41
C ARG A 10 -20.04 -10.42 26.30
N VAL A 11 -20.23 -9.84 25.12
CA VAL A 11 -20.19 -8.38 24.89
C VAL A 11 -21.19 -7.71 25.85
N SER A 12 -20.70 -6.77 26.67
CA SER A 12 -21.52 -6.17 27.74
C SER A 12 -22.74 -5.43 27.17
N THR A 13 -23.87 -5.52 27.87
CA THR A 13 -25.14 -4.85 27.51
C THR A 13 -24.96 -3.33 27.37
N LYS A 14 -23.98 -2.76 28.08
CA LYS A 14 -23.56 -1.35 27.99
C LYS A 14 -22.96 -1.02 26.61
N PHE A 15 -22.17 -1.95 26.03
CA PHE A 15 -21.58 -1.84 24.70
C PHE A 15 -22.64 -1.93 23.60
N LYS A 16 -23.63 -2.82 23.73
CA LYS A 16 -24.77 -2.92 22.79
C LYS A 16 -25.65 -1.67 22.80
N ASN A 17 -25.88 -1.08 23.98
CA ASN A 17 -26.66 0.15 24.13
C ASN A 17 -25.90 1.39 23.64
N LEU A 18 -24.58 1.44 23.82
CA LEU A 18 -23.71 2.46 23.22
C LEU A 18 -23.69 2.33 21.69
N PHE A 19 -23.57 1.10 21.16
CA PHE A 19 -23.70 0.78 19.74
C PHE A 19 -25.01 1.33 19.15
N LYS A 20 -26.14 1.09 19.82
CA LYS A 20 -27.46 1.49 19.34
C LYS A 20 -27.65 3.01 19.37
N LYS A 21 -27.15 3.70 20.43
CA LYS A 21 -27.20 5.18 20.54
C LYS A 21 -26.32 5.89 19.51
N VAL A 22 -25.11 5.39 19.26
CA VAL A 22 -24.15 5.98 18.31
C VAL A 22 -24.58 5.72 16.86
N THR A 23 -25.12 4.52 16.57
CA THR A 23 -25.59 4.19 15.21
C THR A 23 -26.76 5.08 14.77
N ILE A 24 -27.62 5.53 15.69
CA ILE A 24 -28.79 6.36 15.35
C ILE A 24 -28.43 7.84 15.16
N SER A 25 -27.40 8.37 15.85
CA SER A 25 -27.08 9.82 15.80
C SER A 25 -26.23 10.26 14.60
N LEU A 26 -25.59 9.31 13.91
CA LEU A 26 -24.63 9.59 12.83
C LEU A 26 -25.24 9.51 11.42
N VAL A 27 -26.31 8.73 11.22
CA VAL A 27 -26.87 8.38 9.89
C VAL A 27 -27.29 9.58 9.01
N GLY A 28 -27.58 10.75 9.59
CA GLY A 28 -28.07 11.93 8.87
C GLY A 28 -27.08 13.09 8.65
N ARG A 29 -25.80 12.97 9.05
CA ARG A 29 -24.90 14.14 9.17
C ARG A 29 -23.68 14.13 8.25
N PHE A 30 -23.66 13.24 7.26
CA PHE A 30 -22.56 13.07 6.31
C PHE A 30 -22.91 13.65 4.94
N LYS A 31 -22.94 14.99 4.80
CA LYS A 31 -23.00 15.63 3.47
C LYS A 31 -21.59 15.85 2.92
N LYS A 32 -21.34 15.26 1.76
CA LYS A 32 -20.09 15.26 0.98
C LYS A 32 -19.92 16.62 0.28
N LYS A 33 -18.70 17.17 0.30
CA LYS A 33 -18.23 18.11 -0.73
C LYS A 33 -16.88 17.57 -1.21
N SER A 34 -16.90 16.67 -2.18
CA SER A 34 -15.69 16.29 -2.92
C SER A 34 -15.63 17.16 -4.17
N GLU A 35 -14.84 18.23 -4.13
CA GLU A 35 -14.42 18.91 -5.35
C GLU A 35 -13.57 17.92 -6.15
N HIS A 36 -14.08 17.46 -7.28
CA HIS A 36 -13.31 16.57 -8.16
C HIS A 36 -12.23 17.42 -8.82
N ARG A 37 -10.96 17.12 -8.54
CA ARG A 37 -9.84 17.68 -9.29
C ARG A 37 -10.01 17.25 -10.76
N PRO A 38 -9.87 18.17 -11.74
CA PRO A 38 -9.89 17.78 -13.15
C PRO A 38 -8.78 16.75 -13.40
N LEU A 39 -9.14 15.66 -14.07
CA LEU A 39 -8.21 14.59 -14.43
C LEU A 39 -7.76 14.79 -15.88
N GLU A 40 -6.46 14.76 -16.12
CA GLU A 40 -5.92 14.66 -17.48
C GLU A 40 -6.26 13.29 -18.07
N ASP A 41 -6.36 13.21 -19.39
CA ASP A 41 -6.45 11.92 -20.07
C ASP A 41 -5.16 11.12 -19.81
N LEU A 42 -5.30 9.81 -19.60
CA LEU A 42 -4.14 8.93 -19.47
C LEU A 42 -3.37 8.95 -20.79
N ILE A 43 -2.04 8.81 -20.73
CA ILE A 43 -1.26 8.59 -21.94
C ILE A 43 -1.75 7.32 -22.65
N ASP A 44 -1.47 7.20 -23.95
CA ASP A 44 -1.77 5.97 -24.69
C ASP A 44 -0.97 4.78 -24.13
N PRO A 45 -1.51 3.55 -24.18
CA PRO A 45 -0.76 2.35 -23.82
C PRO A 45 0.52 2.24 -24.63
N VAL A 46 1.62 1.89 -23.96
CA VAL A 46 2.89 1.64 -24.65
C VAL A 46 2.76 0.40 -25.55
N PRO A 47 3.20 0.45 -26.81
CA PRO A 47 3.19 -0.70 -27.72
C PRO A 47 3.86 -1.95 -27.14
N ILE A 48 3.29 -3.12 -27.43
CA ILE A 48 3.73 -4.40 -26.86
C ILE A 48 5.17 -4.78 -27.27
N ASP A 49 5.57 -4.45 -28.49
CA ASP A 49 6.93 -4.66 -29.00
C ASP A 49 7.96 -3.86 -28.19
N ILE A 50 7.61 -2.63 -27.79
CA ILE A 50 8.46 -1.80 -26.91
C ILE A 50 8.53 -2.40 -25.49
N ILE A 51 7.42 -2.92 -24.97
CA ILE A 51 7.39 -3.63 -23.68
C ILE A 51 8.32 -4.85 -23.74
N GLU A 52 8.23 -5.67 -24.78
CA GLU A 52 9.09 -6.85 -24.97
C GLU A 52 10.57 -6.48 -25.05
N GLU A 53 10.93 -5.43 -25.79
CA GLU A 53 12.32 -4.93 -25.84
C GLU A 53 12.83 -4.44 -24.48
N ASN A 54 11.97 -3.79 -23.68
CA ASN A 54 12.34 -3.36 -22.34
C ASN A 54 12.47 -4.55 -21.37
N LEU A 55 11.63 -5.58 -21.49
CA LEU A 55 11.71 -6.79 -20.67
C LEU A 55 13.06 -7.52 -20.84
N LYS A 56 13.65 -7.49 -22.04
CA LYS A 56 15.00 -8.05 -22.29
C LYS A 56 16.10 -7.38 -21.46
N LYS A 57 15.88 -6.14 -21.01
CA LYS A 57 16.82 -5.38 -20.16
C LYS A 57 16.63 -5.66 -18.67
N MET A 58 15.56 -6.37 -18.30
CA MET A 58 15.22 -6.67 -16.91
C MET A 58 15.73 -8.04 -16.48
N THR A 59 16.00 -8.18 -15.19
CA THR A 59 16.35 -9.47 -14.59
C THR A 59 15.07 -10.21 -14.21
N LEU A 60 14.90 -11.45 -14.69
CA LEU A 60 13.85 -12.35 -14.20
C LEU A 60 14.24 -12.86 -12.80
N ILE A 61 13.48 -12.48 -11.78
CA ILE A 61 13.77 -12.81 -10.38
C ILE A 61 12.87 -13.92 -9.82
N TYR A 62 11.72 -14.17 -10.46
CA TYR A 62 10.83 -15.26 -10.11
C TYR A 62 9.94 -15.62 -11.30
N SER A 63 9.53 -16.89 -11.40
CA SER A 63 8.53 -17.33 -12.36
C SER A 63 7.65 -18.43 -11.77
N THR A 64 6.41 -18.50 -12.25
CA THR A 64 5.47 -19.58 -11.88
C THR A 64 4.71 -20.06 -13.10
N GLN A 65 4.72 -21.37 -13.27
CA GLN A 65 3.90 -22.09 -14.25
C GLN A 65 2.63 -22.67 -13.63
N SER A 66 2.37 -22.39 -12.34
CA SER A 66 1.18 -22.92 -11.65
C SER A 66 -0.09 -22.25 -12.20
N GLY A 67 -1.17 -23.01 -12.41
CA GLY A 67 -2.45 -22.47 -12.93
C GLY A 67 -2.55 -22.45 -14.46
N LYS A 68 -3.53 -21.70 -15.00
CA LYS A 68 -3.75 -21.59 -16.47
C LYS A 68 -2.86 -20.56 -17.17
N THR A 69 -2.20 -19.69 -16.40
CA THR A 69 -1.49 -18.52 -16.91
C THR A 69 -0.10 -18.45 -16.29
N PRO A 70 0.98 -18.59 -17.08
CA PRO A 70 2.34 -18.40 -16.61
C PRO A 70 2.62 -16.95 -16.25
N ILE A 71 3.27 -16.73 -15.11
CA ILE A 71 3.64 -15.38 -14.64
C ILE A 71 5.15 -15.32 -14.44
N GLY A 72 5.79 -14.33 -15.06
CA GLY A 72 7.17 -13.94 -14.80
C GLY A 72 7.22 -12.66 -13.96
N VAL A 73 8.23 -12.55 -13.10
CA VAL A 73 8.46 -11.37 -12.27
C VAL A 73 9.83 -10.82 -12.59
N TYR A 74 9.85 -9.61 -13.13
CA TYR A 74 11.02 -8.95 -13.69
C TYR A 74 11.41 -7.74 -12.84
N MET A 75 12.70 -7.42 -12.81
CA MET A 75 13.24 -6.31 -12.02
C MET A 75 14.31 -5.53 -12.79
N ALA A 76 14.22 -4.21 -12.77
CA ALA A 76 15.26 -3.29 -13.29
C ALA A 76 15.16 -1.92 -12.60
N GLN A 77 16.20 -1.10 -12.70
CA GLN A 77 16.14 0.32 -12.34
C GLN A 77 15.35 1.10 -13.39
N GLY A 78 14.58 2.11 -12.98
CA GLY A 78 13.70 2.85 -13.89
C GLY A 78 14.42 3.47 -15.09
N PHE A 79 15.66 3.95 -14.92
CA PHE A 79 16.46 4.52 -16.01
C PHE A 79 16.84 3.51 -17.09
N GLN A 80 16.81 2.21 -16.78
CA GLN A 80 17.13 1.14 -17.74
C GLN A 80 15.94 0.84 -18.67
N ILE A 81 14.73 1.22 -18.25
CA ILE A 81 13.46 0.85 -18.88
C ILE A 81 12.54 2.07 -19.08
N PRO A 82 13.01 3.17 -19.71
CA PRO A 82 12.28 4.44 -19.75
C PRO A 82 10.89 4.33 -20.40
N ASP A 83 10.75 3.55 -21.47
CA ASP A 83 9.45 3.39 -22.14
C ASP A 83 8.49 2.53 -21.31
N LEU A 84 8.99 1.45 -20.72
CA LEU A 84 8.18 0.62 -19.82
C LEU A 84 7.78 1.39 -18.55
N MET A 85 8.62 2.33 -18.10
CA MET A 85 8.27 3.22 -16.99
C MET A 85 7.04 4.09 -17.30
N LEU A 86 6.85 4.52 -18.55
CA LEU A 86 5.63 5.22 -18.97
C LEU A 86 4.40 4.33 -18.80
N GLU A 87 4.49 3.07 -19.20
CA GLU A 87 3.39 2.11 -19.03
C GLU A 87 3.11 1.81 -17.54
N ILE A 88 4.16 1.64 -16.73
CA ILE A 88 4.04 1.46 -15.28
C ILE A 88 3.37 2.70 -14.66
N GLY A 89 3.76 3.91 -15.04
CA GLY A 89 3.16 5.15 -14.56
C GLY A 89 1.71 5.37 -15.01
N ARG A 90 1.39 4.99 -16.26
CA ARG A 90 0.02 5.01 -16.79
C ARG A 90 -0.90 4.08 -16.02
N LEU A 91 -0.45 2.85 -15.77
CA LEU A 91 -1.20 1.85 -15.00
C LEU A 91 -1.31 2.21 -13.52
N ARG A 92 -0.25 2.76 -12.90
CA ARG A 92 -0.29 3.32 -11.54
C ARG A 92 -1.40 4.36 -11.42
N GLU A 93 -1.38 5.38 -12.26
CA GLU A 93 -2.36 6.45 -12.24
C GLU A 93 -3.78 5.90 -12.47
N LYS A 94 -3.96 5.01 -13.47
CA LYS A 94 -5.23 4.34 -13.74
C LYS A 94 -5.78 3.65 -12.49
N VAL A 95 -4.97 2.86 -11.80
CA VAL A 95 -5.40 2.13 -10.60
C VAL A 95 -5.63 3.08 -9.43
N PHE A 96 -4.74 4.04 -9.17
CA PHE A 96 -4.87 4.97 -8.03
C PHE A 96 -6.06 5.93 -8.18
N ARG A 97 -6.46 6.29 -9.40
CA ARG A 97 -7.71 7.03 -9.65
C ARG A 97 -8.95 6.29 -9.13
N THR A 98 -8.98 4.95 -9.19
CA THR A 98 -10.14 4.15 -8.73
C THR A 98 -10.40 4.26 -7.23
N VAL A 99 -9.36 4.60 -6.45
CA VAL A 99 -9.42 4.78 -4.99
C VAL A 99 -9.21 6.25 -4.57
N ASN A 100 -9.25 7.18 -5.54
CA ASN A 100 -9.08 8.61 -5.34
C ASN A 100 -7.72 9.00 -4.72
N GLU A 101 -6.67 8.25 -5.04
CA GLU A 101 -5.27 8.50 -4.66
C GLU A 101 -4.40 8.84 -5.88
N GLY A 102 -4.99 8.96 -7.08
CA GLY A 102 -4.29 9.36 -8.29
C GLY A 102 -3.74 10.78 -8.21
N THR A 103 -2.67 11.04 -8.98
CA THR A 103 -2.05 12.37 -9.06
C THR A 103 -2.95 13.38 -9.76
N GLY A 104 -3.83 12.90 -10.64
CA GLY A 104 -4.66 13.68 -11.56
C GLY A 104 -3.98 13.98 -12.90
N LYS A 105 -2.70 13.62 -13.05
CA LYS A 105 -1.93 13.75 -14.29
C LYS A 105 -2.15 12.57 -15.21
N SER A 106 -1.73 12.65 -16.46
CA SER A 106 -1.81 11.56 -17.45
C SER A 106 -0.97 10.31 -17.11
N CYS A 107 0.03 10.44 -16.23
CA CYS A 107 0.97 9.38 -15.85
C CYS A 107 1.53 9.65 -14.44
N ASP A 108 1.53 8.64 -13.56
CA ASP A 108 2.11 8.72 -12.22
C ASP A 108 3.59 8.32 -12.27
N ILE A 109 4.47 9.29 -12.56
CA ILE A 109 5.93 9.16 -12.47
C ILE A 109 6.46 10.33 -11.62
N ASP A 110 7.38 10.03 -10.71
CA ASP A 110 8.03 11.02 -9.85
C ASP A 110 9.57 10.99 -9.95
N GLU A 111 10.23 11.91 -9.26
CA GLU A 111 11.69 12.09 -9.29
C GLU A 111 12.48 10.88 -8.77
N PHE A 112 11.85 9.97 -8.01
CA PHE A 112 12.50 8.78 -7.45
C PHE A 112 12.53 7.63 -8.46
N ASP A 113 11.57 7.58 -9.37
CA ASP A 113 11.38 6.46 -10.29
C ASP A 113 12.61 6.09 -11.13
N PRO A 114 13.45 7.03 -11.63
CA PRO A 114 14.60 6.67 -12.44
C PRO A 114 15.62 5.78 -11.72
N PHE A 115 15.91 6.02 -10.44
CA PHE A 115 16.99 5.32 -9.73
C PHE A 115 16.50 4.21 -8.79
N TYR A 116 15.20 4.19 -8.46
CA TYR A 116 14.57 3.06 -7.81
C TYR A 116 14.47 1.87 -8.76
N HIS A 117 14.46 0.66 -8.18
CA HIS A 117 14.11 -0.54 -8.91
C HIS A 117 12.59 -0.68 -9.00
N HIS A 118 12.12 -1.26 -10.09
CA HIS A 118 10.73 -1.59 -10.32
C HIS A 118 10.62 -3.09 -10.55
N ILE A 119 9.82 -3.75 -9.71
CA ILE A 119 9.42 -5.13 -9.89
C ILE A 119 8.07 -5.14 -10.60
N ILE A 120 7.95 -5.90 -11.68
CA ILE A 120 6.70 -6.06 -12.43
C ILE A 120 6.33 -7.54 -12.57
N ALA A 121 5.05 -7.84 -12.43
CA ALA A 121 4.50 -9.14 -12.78
C ALA A 121 3.93 -9.10 -14.20
N ILE A 122 4.38 -10.02 -15.05
CA ILE A 122 3.99 -10.15 -16.45
C ILE A 122 3.27 -11.48 -16.66
N GLU A 123 2.13 -11.43 -17.35
CA GLU A 123 1.54 -12.61 -17.97
C GLU A 123 2.35 -12.99 -19.20
N GLU A 124 2.99 -14.16 -19.21
CA GLU A 124 3.98 -14.49 -20.24
C GLU A 124 3.40 -14.67 -21.64
N ASP A 125 2.17 -15.16 -21.75
CA ASP A 125 1.54 -15.45 -23.03
C ASP A 125 1.12 -14.17 -23.77
N THR A 126 0.70 -13.14 -23.03
CA THR A 126 0.15 -11.89 -23.58
C THR A 126 1.06 -10.68 -23.37
N LYS A 127 2.16 -10.86 -22.62
CA LYS A 127 3.07 -9.80 -22.15
C LYS A 127 2.36 -8.66 -21.40
N ARG A 128 1.16 -8.92 -20.88
CA ARG A 128 0.40 -7.94 -20.10
C ARG A 128 1.04 -7.74 -18.73
N ILE A 129 1.19 -6.48 -18.32
CA ILE A 129 1.55 -6.12 -16.95
C ILE A 129 0.35 -6.38 -16.03
N LEU A 130 0.54 -7.23 -15.03
CA LEU A 130 -0.48 -7.59 -14.05
C LEU A 130 -0.42 -6.72 -12.79
N GLY A 131 0.74 -6.15 -12.51
CA GLY A 131 0.99 -5.28 -11.35
C GLY A 131 2.47 -4.95 -11.22
N ALA A 132 2.77 -3.98 -10.36
CA ALA A 132 4.14 -3.57 -10.10
C ALA A 132 4.35 -3.13 -8.65
N TYR A 133 5.62 -3.00 -8.25
CA TYR A 133 6.06 -2.47 -6.98
C TYR A 133 7.42 -1.75 -7.12
N ARG A 134 7.59 -0.59 -6.48
CA ARG A 134 8.84 0.17 -6.48
C ARG A 134 9.69 -0.16 -5.25
N LEU A 135 10.99 -0.38 -5.45
CA LEU A 135 11.99 -0.83 -4.48
C LEU A 135 13.20 0.11 -4.44
N GLY A 136 13.48 0.66 -3.26
CA GLY A 136 14.65 1.51 -2.99
C GLY A 136 15.64 0.81 -2.08
N MET A 137 16.83 0.52 -2.57
CA MET A 137 17.90 -0.13 -1.79
C MET A 137 18.53 0.93 -0.91
N VAL A 138 18.20 0.93 0.38
CA VAL A 138 18.49 2.08 1.24
C VAL A 138 19.99 2.32 1.36
N ASP A 139 20.79 1.26 1.52
CA ASP A 139 22.25 1.32 1.52
C ASP A 139 22.82 2.02 0.28
N LYS A 140 22.32 1.66 -0.92
CA LYS A 140 22.78 2.21 -2.20
C LYS A 140 22.34 3.67 -2.36
N ILE A 141 21.09 3.97 -2.02
CA ILE A 141 20.51 5.32 -2.11
C ILE A 141 21.24 6.27 -1.16
N LEU A 142 21.45 5.85 0.10
CA LEU A 142 22.17 6.67 1.08
C LEU A 142 23.59 6.98 0.62
N LYS A 143 24.28 6.02 0.00
CA LYS A 143 25.64 6.19 -0.51
C LYS A 143 25.73 7.22 -1.64
N THR A 144 24.71 7.31 -2.51
CA THR A 144 24.77 8.16 -3.72
C THR A 144 24.03 9.48 -3.58
N MET A 145 22.91 9.51 -2.85
CA MET A 145 21.99 10.65 -2.76
C MET A 145 21.71 11.09 -1.32
N GLY A 146 22.25 10.38 -0.32
CA GLY A 146 21.93 10.63 1.07
C GLY A 146 20.45 10.36 1.39
N THR A 147 19.96 10.94 2.47
CA THR A 147 18.57 10.75 2.93
C THR A 147 17.54 11.34 1.99
N ASP A 148 17.90 12.37 1.22
CA ASP A 148 16.98 13.04 0.30
C ASP A 148 16.61 12.15 -0.91
N GLY A 149 17.41 11.11 -1.17
CA GLY A 149 17.07 10.08 -2.16
C GLY A 149 15.97 9.10 -1.70
N LEU A 150 15.55 9.13 -0.43
CA LEU A 150 14.53 8.23 0.11
C LEU A 150 13.14 8.88 0.09
N TYR A 151 12.19 8.27 -0.63
CA TYR A 151 10.81 8.78 -0.70
C TYR A 151 10.17 8.87 0.69
N THR A 152 10.34 7.86 1.56
CA THR A 152 9.77 7.92 2.92
C THR A 152 10.38 9.02 3.78
N TYR A 153 11.61 9.46 3.48
CA TYR A 153 12.24 10.58 4.19
C TYR A 153 11.56 11.92 3.86
N THR A 154 10.84 12.02 2.73
CA THR A 154 9.97 13.19 2.43
C THR A 154 8.72 13.24 3.32
N LEU A 155 8.32 12.10 3.90
CA LEU A 155 7.10 11.95 4.70
C LEU A 155 7.40 11.92 6.21
N PHE A 156 8.53 11.33 6.58
CA PHE A 156 8.91 11.06 7.96
C PHE A 156 10.35 11.49 8.25
N LYS A 157 10.58 11.83 9.51
CA LYS A 157 11.90 12.03 10.09
C LYS A 157 12.23 10.82 10.96
N TYR A 158 13.35 10.15 10.68
CA TYR A 158 13.77 8.93 11.36
C TYR A 158 15.30 8.78 11.48
N ASP A 159 16.03 9.90 11.54
CA ASP A 159 17.50 9.92 11.54
C ASP A 159 18.12 9.04 12.65
N GLU A 160 17.47 8.96 13.81
CA GLU A 160 17.94 8.22 14.99
C GLU A 160 18.02 6.70 14.77
N ILE A 161 17.17 6.15 13.89
CA ILE A 161 17.12 4.71 13.59
C ILE A 161 17.63 4.38 12.18
N LEU A 162 18.03 5.39 11.41
CA LEU A 162 18.44 5.21 10.02
C LEU A 162 19.61 4.25 9.90
N ASN A 163 20.72 4.54 10.58
CA ASN A 163 21.94 3.72 10.47
C ASN A 163 21.83 2.38 11.22
N SER A 164 21.03 2.30 12.28
CA SER A 164 20.93 1.10 13.11
C SER A 164 19.92 0.08 12.59
N HIS A 165 18.92 0.51 11.81
CA HIS A 165 17.86 -0.36 11.30
C HIS A 165 17.67 -0.18 9.80
N PHE A 166 17.44 1.05 9.33
CA PHE A 166 16.96 1.25 7.96
C PHE A 166 18.05 1.20 6.88
N ALA A 167 19.32 1.34 7.23
CA ALA A 167 20.43 1.20 6.28
C ALA A 167 20.43 -0.17 5.58
N ASP A 168 20.04 -1.22 6.31
CA ASP A 168 19.89 -2.59 5.82
C ASP A 168 18.46 -2.88 5.29
N ALA A 169 17.70 -1.85 4.90
CA ALA A 169 16.33 -2.00 4.43
C ALA A 169 16.19 -1.88 2.91
N ILE A 170 15.08 -2.44 2.42
CA ILE A 170 14.51 -2.09 1.12
C ILE A 170 13.27 -1.24 1.38
N GLU A 171 13.25 -0.03 0.82
CA GLU A 171 12.09 0.85 0.82
C GLU A 171 11.11 0.41 -0.28
N LEU A 172 9.85 0.18 0.10
CA LEU A 172 8.76 -0.26 -0.76
C LEU A 172 7.72 0.86 -0.90
N GLY A 173 7.18 1.02 -2.12
CA GLY A 173 6.08 1.95 -2.35
C GLY A 173 5.45 1.81 -3.74
N ARG A 174 4.34 2.52 -3.96
CA ARG A 174 3.64 2.58 -5.27
C ARG A 174 3.22 1.20 -5.82
N SER A 175 2.88 0.24 -4.95
CA SER A 175 2.33 -1.04 -5.42
C SER A 175 0.98 -0.86 -6.08
N PHE A 176 0.75 -1.55 -7.19
CA PHE A 176 -0.57 -1.68 -7.79
C PHE A 176 -0.76 -3.05 -8.41
N VAL A 177 -2.02 -3.42 -8.61
CA VAL A 177 -2.46 -4.58 -9.39
C VAL A 177 -3.48 -4.09 -10.41
N ASP A 178 -3.31 -4.44 -11.68
CA ASP A 178 -4.26 -4.09 -12.73
C ASP A 178 -5.49 -5.00 -12.65
N GLY A 179 -6.56 -4.51 -12.02
CA GLY A 179 -7.80 -5.26 -11.85
C GLY A 179 -8.46 -5.69 -13.16
N GLU A 180 -8.16 -5.01 -14.28
CA GLU A 180 -8.67 -5.40 -15.60
C GLU A 180 -7.96 -6.62 -16.19
N ALA A 181 -6.86 -7.08 -15.60
CA ALA A 181 -6.24 -8.36 -15.95
C ALA A 181 -7.02 -9.58 -15.40
N GLY A 182 -8.17 -9.37 -14.77
CA GLY A 182 -9.10 -10.42 -14.38
C GLY A 182 -8.51 -11.39 -13.37
N ARG A 183 -8.63 -12.71 -13.61
CA ARG A 183 -8.16 -13.72 -12.66
C ARG A 183 -6.63 -13.72 -12.48
N SER A 184 -5.87 -13.30 -13.49
CA SER A 184 -4.40 -13.20 -13.41
C SER A 184 -3.96 -12.14 -12.39
N ALA A 185 -4.73 -11.04 -12.26
CA ALA A 185 -4.50 -9.98 -11.29
C ALA A 185 -4.46 -10.49 -9.83
N LEU A 186 -5.31 -11.47 -9.50
CA LEU A 186 -5.37 -12.07 -8.15
C LEU A 186 -4.06 -12.75 -7.73
N ARG A 187 -3.24 -13.15 -8.71
CA ARG A 187 -1.96 -13.82 -8.49
C ARG A 187 -0.76 -12.87 -8.65
N ALA A 188 -0.99 -11.65 -9.12
CA ALA A 188 0.06 -10.68 -9.39
C ALA A 188 0.80 -10.31 -8.09
N LEU A 189 0.06 -9.92 -7.05
CA LEU A 189 0.64 -9.51 -5.78
C LEU A 189 1.41 -10.65 -5.10
N ASP A 190 0.85 -11.86 -5.07
CA ASP A 190 1.54 -13.05 -4.55
C ASP A 190 2.85 -13.34 -5.31
N SER A 191 2.82 -13.23 -6.65
CA SER A 191 4.01 -13.43 -7.48
C SER A 191 5.07 -12.35 -7.22
N ILE A 192 4.67 -11.08 -7.11
CA ILE A 192 5.55 -9.96 -6.76
C ILE A 192 6.21 -10.22 -5.41
N TRP A 193 5.46 -10.63 -4.38
CA TRP A 193 6.01 -10.94 -3.06
C TRP A 193 6.98 -12.12 -3.08
N LYS A 194 6.71 -13.15 -3.89
CA LYS A 194 7.67 -14.24 -4.12
C LYS A 194 8.94 -13.77 -4.81
N GLY A 195 8.83 -12.84 -5.77
CA GLY A 195 9.97 -12.16 -6.37
C GLY A 195 10.79 -11.38 -5.35
N ILE A 196 10.14 -10.56 -4.51
CA ILE A 196 10.81 -9.83 -3.42
C ILE A 196 11.49 -10.82 -2.47
N GLY A 197 10.82 -11.91 -2.08
CA GLY A 197 11.38 -12.95 -1.24
C GLY A 197 12.61 -13.62 -1.86
N ALA A 198 12.56 -13.94 -3.16
CA ALA A 198 13.70 -14.49 -3.90
C ALA A 198 14.89 -13.51 -3.94
N TYR A 199 14.61 -12.22 -4.17
CA TYR A 199 15.63 -11.17 -4.16
C TYR A 199 16.30 -11.03 -2.78
N VAL A 200 15.51 -10.97 -1.71
CA VAL A 200 16.03 -10.87 -0.32
C VAL A 200 16.81 -12.14 0.06
N ALA A 201 16.37 -13.32 -0.35
CA ALA A 201 17.10 -14.57 -0.09
C ALA A 201 18.49 -14.59 -0.74
N GLN A 202 18.64 -13.97 -1.92
CA GLN A 202 19.94 -13.78 -2.58
C GLN A 202 20.75 -12.61 -2.03
N ASN A 203 20.12 -11.70 -1.28
CA ASN A 203 20.71 -10.50 -0.70
C ASN A 203 20.44 -10.44 0.81
N PRO A 204 20.96 -11.39 1.61
CA PRO A 204 20.58 -11.58 3.02
C PRO A 204 21.03 -10.43 3.95
N HIS A 205 21.83 -9.49 3.45
CA HIS A 205 22.17 -8.27 4.18
C HIS A 205 20.97 -7.31 4.29
N TYR A 206 19.97 -7.40 3.39
CA TYR A 206 18.71 -6.70 3.58
C TYR A 206 17.86 -7.41 4.63
N ARG A 207 17.74 -6.78 5.79
CA ARG A 207 17.07 -7.35 6.98
C ARG A 207 15.65 -6.82 7.18
N TYR A 208 15.32 -5.70 6.54
CA TYR A 208 14.07 -4.98 6.75
C TYR A 208 13.41 -4.61 5.43
N LEU A 209 12.08 -4.61 5.44
CA LEU A 209 11.26 -3.98 4.41
C LEU A 209 10.54 -2.82 5.07
N ILE A 210 10.69 -1.61 4.52
CA ILE A 210 10.08 -0.41 5.06
C ILE A 210 9.25 0.26 3.96
N GLY A 211 8.20 0.99 4.32
CA GLY A 211 7.39 1.68 3.33
C GLY A 211 6.20 2.38 3.98
N PRO A 212 5.64 3.41 3.35
CA PRO A 212 4.42 4.03 3.82
C PRO A 212 3.21 3.25 3.34
N VAL A 213 2.19 3.16 4.19
CA VAL A 213 0.84 2.73 3.78
C VAL A 213 -0.07 3.94 3.86
N SER A 214 -0.81 4.20 2.79
CA SER A 214 -1.73 5.34 2.71
C SER A 214 -3.11 4.97 3.24
N ILE A 215 -3.74 5.89 3.96
CA ILE A 215 -5.18 5.83 4.28
C ILE A 215 -5.86 6.82 3.35
N SER A 216 -6.74 6.32 2.48
CA SER A 216 -7.35 7.13 1.42
C SER A 216 -8.04 8.37 1.97
N ASN A 217 -7.92 9.48 1.25
CA ASN A 217 -8.64 10.69 1.63
C ASN A 217 -10.16 10.56 1.49
N SER A 218 -10.64 9.56 0.76
CA SER A 218 -12.06 9.24 0.58
C SER A 218 -12.76 8.79 1.86
N TYR A 219 -12.02 8.20 2.81
CA TYR A 219 -12.60 7.81 4.09
C TYR A 219 -13.03 9.03 4.91
N SER A 220 -14.10 8.86 5.69
CA SER A 220 -14.54 9.90 6.63
C SER A 220 -13.52 10.10 7.75
N THR A 221 -13.55 11.28 8.38
CA THR A 221 -12.72 11.57 9.55
C THR A 221 -12.86 10.51 10.66
N ASN A 222 -14.07 9.98 10.85
CA ASN A 222 -14.32 8.96 11.87
C ASN A 222 -13.65 7.62 11.52
N SER A 223 -13.74 7.16 10.27
CA SER A 223 -13.07 5.95 9.81
C SER A 223 -11.55 6.08 9.87
N LYS A 224 -11.01 7.23 9.45
CA LYS A 224 -9.56 7.53 9.57
C LYS A 224 -9.10 7.48 11.01
N LEU A 225 -9.86 8.05 11.95
CA LEU A 225 -9.56 7.99 13.39
C LEU A 225 -9.65 6.55 13.92
N LEU A 226 -10.67 5.80 13.52
CA LEU A 226 -10.84 4.41 13.95
C LEU A 226 -9.67 3.53 13.48
N MET A 227 -9.29 3.64 12.19
CA MET A 227 -8.11 2.98 11.63
C MET A 227 -6.84 3.39 12.38
N LEU A 228 -6.64 4.69 12.60
CA LEU A 228 -5.46 5.21 13.31
C LEU A 228 -5.36 4.64 14.73
N TYR A 229 -6.46 4.63 15.49
CA TYR A 229 -6.46 4.07 16.84
C TYR A 229 -6.24 2.56 16.85
N TYR A 230 -6.87 1.83 15.92
CA TYR A 230 -6.68 0.39 15.80
C TYR A 230 -5.22 0.06 15.46
N LEU A 231 -4.64 0.74 14.48
CA LEU A 231 -3.26 0.52 14.06
C LEU A 231 -2.27 0.87 15.18
N THR A 232 -2.50 1.99 15.87
CA THR A 232 -1.66 2.40 17.02
C THR A 232 -1.74 1.39 18.16
N LYS A 233 -2.92 0.82 18.44
CA LYS A 233 -3.08 -0.15 19.53
C LYS A 233 -2.44 -1.50 19.20
N ASN A 234 -2.51 -1.96 17.95
CA ASN A 234 -2.08 -3.32 17.59
C ASN A 234 -0.67 -3.39 16.99
N PHE A 235 -0.15 -2.32 16.37
CA PHE A 235 1.11 -2.34 15.60
C PHE A 235 2.15 -1.33 16.07
N LYS A 236 1.92 -0.63 17.18
CA LYS A 236 2.95 0.23 17.77
C LYS A 236 4.12 -0.64 18.23
N SER A 237 5.32 -0.28 17.78
CA SER A 237 6.59 -0.90 18.17
C SER A 237 7.46 0.05 19.00
N GLU A 238 8.53 -0.48 19.59
CA GLU A 238 9.59 0.29 20.27
C GLU A 238 10.27 1.31 19.34
N LEU A 239 10.19 1.12 18.02
CA LEU A 239 10.74 2.07 17.03
C LEU A 239 9.83 3.27 16.78
N SER A 240 8.55 3.19 17.15
CA SER A 240 7.55 4.22 16.82
C SER A 240 7.92 5.65 17.29
N PRO A 241 8.51 5.87 18.49
CA PRO A 241 8.91 7.21 18.93
C PRO A 241 9.97 7.87 18.03
N PHE A 242 10.73 7.06 17.28
CA PHE A 242 11.82 7.51 16.42
C PHE A 242 11.37 7.81 14.99
N VAL A 243 10.12 7.51 14.62
CA VAL A 243 9.55 7.81 13.30
C VAL A 243 8.51 8.92 13.44
N LYS A 244 8.88 10.15 13.08
CA LYS A 244 8.04 11.33 13.25
C LYS A 244 7.51 11.81 11.91
N SER A 245 6.19 11.96 11.76
CA SER A 245 5.62 12.55 10.55
C SER A 245 6.06 14.01 10.38
N ARG A 246 6.51 14.37 9.18
CA ARG A 246 6.82 15.77 8.85
C ARG A 246 5.58 16.65 8.77
N LYS A 247 4.44 16.06 8.43
CA LYS A 247 3.13 16.73 8.37
C LYS A 247 2.10 15.94 9.17
N PRO A 248 2.10 16.09 10.52
CA PRO A 248 1.20 15.33 11.37
C PRO A 248 -0.27 15.53 11.00
N VAL A 249 -1.00 14.42 10.98
CA VAL A 249 -2.43 14.38 10.68
C VAL A 249 -3.21 15.13 11.77
N LYS A 250 -4.08 16.06 11.35
CA LYS A 250 -4.95 16.85 12.23
C LYS A 250 -6.40 16.43 12.05
N LEU A 251 -6.78 15.27 12.60
CA LEU A 251 -8.18 14.80 12.60
C LEU A 251 -8.87 15.21 13.90
N LYS A 252 -10.09 15.76 13.78
CA LYS A 252 -10.93 16.12 14.91
C LYS A 252 -12.32 15.54 14.72
N SER A 253 -12.82 14.85 15.74
CA SER A 253 -14.19 14.36 15.78
C SER A 253 -14.74 14.52 17.20
N PRO A 254 -16.01 14.96 17.35
CA PRO A 254 -16.65 14.98 18.67
C PRO A 254 -16.80 13.58 19.27
N PHE A 255 -16.67 12.52 18.46
CA PHE A 255 -16.79 11.12 18.89
C PHE A 255 -15.42 10.43 19.10
N SER A 256 -14.34 11.21 19.20
CA SER A 256 -12.97 10.68 19.25
C SER A 256 -12.75 9.69 20.41
N MET A 257 -13.34 9.94 21.59
CA MET A 257 -13.24 9.05 22.74
C MET A 257 -13.98 7.72 22.51
N GLU A 258 -15.18 7.78 21.96
CA GLU A 258 -15.96 6.58 21.62
C GLU A 258 -15.26 5.75 20.55
N LEU A 259 -14.75 6.39 19.49
CA LEU A 259 -14.01 5.71 18.42
C LEU A 259 -12.75 5.03 18.96
N LYS A 260 -12.03 5.69 19.86
CA LYS A 260 -10.86 5.08 20.54
C LYS A 260 -11.29 3.86 21.36
N SER A 261 -12.36 3.98 22.14
CA SER A 261 -12.89 2.86 22.92
C SER A 261 -13.33 1.68 22.03
N ILE A 262 -13.95 1.96 20.88
CA ILE A 262 -14.30 0.92 19.91
C ILE A 262 -13.03 0.24 19.40
N ALA A 263 -12.05 1.01 18.90
CA ALA A 263 -10.81 0.49 18.35
C ALA A 263 -10.03 -0.39 19.34
N GLU A 264 -10.00 -0.02 20.61
CA GLU A 264 -9.36 -0.80 21.68
C GLU A 264 -9.99 -2.19 21.88
N ASN A 265 -11.28 -2.33 21.59
CA ASN A 265 -12.04 -3.57 21.73
C ASN A 265 -12.07 -4.44 20.45
N LEU A 266 -11.57 -3.93 19.31
CA LEU A 266 -11.46 -4.71 18.08
C LEU A 266 -10.29 -5.70 18.19
N ASN A 267 -10.53 -6.94 17.73
CA ASN A 267 -9.58 -8.04 17.83
C ASN A 267 -9.05 -8.51 16.47
N SER A 268 -9.62 -8.03 15.36
CA SER A 268 -9.19 -8.42 14.01
C SER A 268 -9.36 -7.28 13.01
N PHE A 269 -8.63 -7.35 11.90
CA PHE A 269 -8.83 -6.43 10.77
C PHE A 269 -10.21 -6.58 10.14
N SER A 270 -10.79 -7.79 10.12
CA SER A 270 -12.14 -8.02 9.62
C SER A 270 -13.19 -7.24 10.42
N GLU A 271 -13.07 -7.19 11.75
CA GLU A 271 -13.95 -6.36 12.58
C GLU A 271 -13.77 -4.86 12.29
N LEU A 272 -12.53 -4.40 12.07
CA LEU A 272 -12.26 -3.01 11.67
C LEU A 272 -12.91 -2.70 10.32
N ASP A 273 -12.76 -3.58 9.33
CA ASP A 273 -13.32 -3.42 8.00
C ASP A 273 -14.85 -3.38 8.03
N GLU A 274 -15.51 -4.24 8.80
CA GLU A 274 -16.96 -4.20 8.99
C GLU A 274 -17.45 -2.85 9.53
N TRP A 275 -16.70 -2.24 10.45
CA TRP A 275 -17.01 -0.90 10.94
C TRP A 275 -16.83 0.16 9.86
N VAL A 276 -15.72 0.15 9.12
CA VAL A 276 -15.46 1.11 8.04
C VAL A 276 -16.52 0.98 6.95
N LYS A 277 -16.90 -0.25 6.58
CA LYS A 277 -18.00 -0.54 5.66
C LYS A 277 -19.32 -0.01 6.17
N LYS A 278 -19.61 -0.17 7.46
CA LYS A 278 -20.82 0.38 8.07
C LYS A 278 -20.85 1.93 8.05
N TYR A 279 -19.70 2.59 8.22
CA TYR A 279 -19.61 4.04 8.33
C TYR A 279 -19.50 4.76 6.99
N ASP A 280 -18.68 4.24 6.08
CA ASP A 280 -18.34 4.91 4.82
C ASP A 280 -18.86 4.16 3.58
N ASN A 281 -19.46 2.97 3.76
CA ASN A 281 -19.80 2.05 2.66
C ASN A 281 -18.58 1.74 1.77
N MET A 282 -17.40 1.67 2.40
CA MET A 282 -16.11 1.38 1.79
C MET A 282 -15.46 0.19 2.48
N VAL A 283 -14.58 -0.51 1.77
CA VAL A 283 -13.78 -1.61 2.30
C VAL A 283 -12.33 -1.13 2.44
N ILE A 284 -11.62 -1.66 3.43
CA ILE A 284 -10.16 -1.54 3.51
C ILE A 284 -9.58 -2.58 2.53
N PRO A 285 -8.92 -2.14 1.44
CA PRO A 285 -8.42 -3.03 0.40
C PRO A 285 -7.35 -4.00 0.90
#